data_AF-A0A8S3U295-F1
#
_entry.id   AF-A0A8S3U295-F1
#
_cell.length_a   1.000
_cell.length_b   1.000
_cell.length_c   1.000
_cell.angle_alpha   90.00
_cell.angle_beta   90.00
_cell.angle_gamma   90.00
#
_symmetry.space_group_name_H-M   'P 1'
#
loop_
_entity.id
_entity.type
_entity.pdbx_description
1 polymer ?
#
loop_
_entity_poly.entity_id
_entity_poly.type
_entity_poly.pdbx_seq_one_letter_code
_entity_poly.pdbx_strand_id
1 'polypeptide(L)'
;MFHGSPLMSHLVIGDRIFVNARNKNDPEMKRMRKCIIQESKLQPTWGQNLPKCFIPLELEFECLIRKNVTVITIEDLRKMNAQHPIRPLTDAELKVFLKFQHAIGKILYFDEPGLDQHITLLPTYIIDAFKSIITDKSFCKGERQREALWDLMSQKGVITKKAIDELWSKKKYRTFEPRKDYLLEVMTHLDILVEPKRYDPRHNRIPADFYYVASMIQAKDDNGYLQSPSFRKETLRFHSIQTLQSYLRLYHSGSSLTASVFMM
;
A
#
# COMPACT_ATOMS: atom_id res chain seq x y z
N MET A 1 17.45 -45.19 -27.59
CA MET A 1 18.71 -44.54 -27.22
C MET A 1 18.70 -43.14 -27.77
N PHE A 2 18.53 -42.11 -26.94
CA PHE A 2 18.71 -40.71 -27.33
C PHE A 2 19.86 -40.18 -26.47
N HIS A 3 21.04 -40.04 -27.08
CA HIS A 3 22.21 -39.42 -26.47
C HIS A 3 22.28 -37.95 -26.89
N GLY A 4 22.55 -37.07 -25.91
CA GLY A 4 23.28 -35.82 -26.10
C GLY A 4 22.53 -34.67 -26.79
N SER A 5 21.60 -34.03 -26.08
CA SER A 5 21.19 -32.64 -26.40
C SER A 5 21.91 -31.67 -25.43
N PRO A 6 22.53 -30.58 -25.91
CA PRO A 6 23.19 -29.56 -25.08
C PRO A 6 22.24 -28.82 -24.11
N LEU A 7 20.92 -29.00 -24.24
CA LEU A 7 19.94 -28.40 -23.35
C LEU A 7 19.85 -29.08 -21.97
N MET A 8 20.40 -30.29 -21.82
CA MET A 8 20.37 -31.02 -20.54
C MET A 8 21.45 -30.55 -19.55
N SER A 9 22.54 -29.92 -20.00
CA SER A 9 23.61 -29.43 -19.11
C SER A 9 23.25 -28.19 -18.30
N HIS A 10 22.14 -27.52 -18.61
CA HIS A 10 21.66 -26.32 -17.90
C HIS A 10 20.42 -26.58 -17.04
N LEU A 11 19.78 -27.75 -17.22
CA LEU A 11 18.67 -28.19 -16.39
C LEU A 11 19.20 -29.10 -15.27
N VAL A 12 19.93 -28.50 -14.32
CA VAL A 12 20.13 -29.13 -13.01
C VAL A 12 18.78 -29.06 -12.28
N ILE A 13 17.92 -30.02 -12.59
CA ILE A 13 16.71 -30.28 -11.81
C ILE A 13 17.20 -30.93 -10.51
N GLY A 14 17.50 -30.11 -9.50
CA GLY A 14 17.83 -30.57 -8.16
C GLY A 14 16.72 -31.42 -7.55
N ASP A 15 16.93 -31.95 -6.35
CA ASP A 15 15.96 -32.82 -5.68
C ASP A 15 14.59 -32.11 -5.54
N ARG A 16 13.59 -32.51 -6.33
CA ARG A 16 12.26 -31.90 -6.36
C ARG A 16 11.28 -32.73 -5.52
N ILE A 17 10.50 -32.02 -4.70
CA ILE A 17 9.38 -32.60 -3.97
C ILE A 17 8.10 -32.25 -4.71
N PHE A 18 7.38 -33.26 -5.20
CA PHE A 18 6.12 -33.09 -5.92
C PHE A 18 4.96 -33.42 -4.99
N VAL A 19 4.24 -32.38 -4.54
CA VAL A 19 3.10 -32.53 -3.64
C VAL A 19 1.80 -32.56 -4.43
N ASN A 20 0.98 -33.58 -4.18
CA ASN A 20 -0.41 -33.63 -4.60
C ASN A 20 -1.29 -32.85 -3.60
N ALA A 21 -1.59 -31.60 -3.94
CA ALA A 21 -2.43 -30.72 -3.11
C ALA A 21 -3.87 -31.24 -2.86
N ARG A 22 -4.33 -32.27 -3.58
CA ARG A 22 -5.65 -32.90 -3.37
C ARG A 22 -5.60 -34.06 -2.37
N ASN A 23 -4.43 -34.56 -2.00
CA ASN A 23 -4.26 -35.65 -1.05
C ASN A 23 -3.70 -35.14 0.28
N LYS A 24 -4.54 -35.05 1.31
CA LYS A 24 -4.12 -34.60 2.66
C LYS A 24 -3.06 -35.51 3.30
N ASN A 25 -2.97 -36.77 2.87
CA ASN A 25 -2.07 -37.79 3.41
C ASN A 25 -0.88 -38.08 2.48
N ASP A 26 -0.59 -37.19 1.53
CA ASP A 26 0.53 -37.37 0.61
C ASP A 26 1.85 -37.58 1.39
N PRO A 27 2.57 -38.69 1.17
CA PRO A 27 3.87 -38.92 1.80
C PRO A 27 4.89 -37.82 1.51
N GLU A 28 4.81 -37.15 0.36
CA GLU A 28 5.71 -36.05 0.00
C GLU A 28 5.51 -34.82 0.91
N MET A 29 4.33 -34.66 1.53
CA MET A 29 4.13 -33.63 2.56
C MET A 29 5.02 -33.87 3.78
N LYS A 30 5.23 -35.14 4.19
CA LYS A 30 6.14 -35.46 5.30
C LYS A 30 7.58 -35.13 4.92
N ARG A 31 7.97 -35.46 3.69
CA ARG A 31 9.29 -35.14 3.15
C ARG A 31 9.52 -33.63 3.09
N MET A 32 8.56 -32.86 2.60
CA MET A 32 8.60 -31.39 2.56
C MET A 32 8.76 -30.80 3.97
N ARG A 33 7.96 -31.24 4.95
CA ARG A 33 8.10 -30.79 6.35
C ARG A 33 9.49 -31.08 6.90
N LYS A 34 10.03 -32.28 6.64
CA LYS A 34 11.37 -32.66 7.08
C LYS A 34 12.44 -31.74 6.46
N CYS A 35 12.34 -31.47 5.16
CA CYS A 35 13.23 -30.57 4.44
C CYS A 35 13.15 -29.14 5.03
N ILE A 36 11.95 -28.58 5.21
CA ILE A 36 11.78 -27.25 5.83
C ILE A 36 12.44 -27.18 7.21
N ILE A 37 12.26 -28.20 8.06
CA ILE A 37 12.90 -28.25 9.39
C ILE A 37 14.43 -28.31 9.26
N GLN A 38 14.96 -29.12 8.33
CA GLN A 38 16.40 -29.23 8.11
C GLN A 38 16.99 -27.90 7.64
N GLU A 39 16.38 -27.26 6.63
CA GLU A 39 16.81 -25.96 6.12
C GLU A 39 16.66 -24.83 7.16
N SER A 40 15.60 -24.87 7.98
CA SER A 40 15.40 -23.89 9.06
C SER A 40 16.52 -23.95 10.09
N LYS A 41 17.04 -25.15 10.40
CA LYS A 41 18.17 -25.35 11.32
C LYS A 41 19.49 -24.81 10.79
N LEU A 42 19.62 -24.63 9.46
CA LEU A 42 20.81 -24.05 8.84
C LEU A 42 20.78 -22.52 8.86
N GLN A 43 19.64 -21.89 9.19
CA GLN A 43 19.55 -20.44 9.27
C GLN A 43 20.44 -19.91 10.40
N PRO A 44 21.20 -18.82 10.18
CA PRO A 44 22.09 -18.26 11.21
C PRO A 44 21.38 -17.86 12.51
N THR A 45 20.08 -17.60 12.43
CA THR A 45 19.22 -17.20 13.54
C THR A 45 18.67 -18.37 14.35
N TRP A 46 18.83 -19.61 13.86
CA TRP A 46 18.28 -20.77 14.54
C TRP A 46 18.96 -21.01 15.90
N GLY A 47 18.17 -21.17 16.95
CA GLY A 47 18.68 -21.41 18.31
C GLY A 47 19.32 -20.20 18.98
N GLN A 48 19.25 -19.00 18.38
CA GLN A 48 19.68 -17.77 19.04
C GLN A 48 18.80 -17.48 20.26
N ASN A 49 19.43 -16.98 21.32
CA ASN A 49 18.73 -16.58 22.55
C ASN A 49 17.95 -15.29 22.30
N LEU A 50 16.66 -15.30 22.63
CA LEU A 50 15.82 -14.11 22.60
C LEU A 50 15.78 -13.45 23.99
N PRO A 51 15.80 -12.11 24.07
CA PRO A 51 15.62 -11.41 25.34
C PRO A 51 14.27 -11.76 25.97
N LYS A 52 14.28 -12.39 27.15
CA LYS A 52 13.04 -12.75 27.88
C LYS A 52 12.17 -11.54 28.22
N CYS A 53 12.78 -10.36 28.32
CA CYS A 53 12.08 -9.10 28.56
C CYS A 53 11.22 -8.63 27.36
N PHE A 54 11.31 -9.27 26.18
CA PHE A 54 10.44 -8.96 25.06
C PHE A 54 9.11 -9.72 25.11
N ILE A 55 9.11 -10.89 25.76
CA ILE A 55 7.95 -11.81 25.78
C ILE A 55 6.67 -11.13 26.27
N PRO A 56 6.67 -10.34 27.36
CA PRO A 56 5.42 -9.72 27.82
C PRO A 56 4.80 -8.78 26.80
N LEU A 57 5.61 -7.95 26.13
CA LEU A 57 5.10 -7.07 25.07
C LEU A 57 4.63 -7.85 23.83
N GLU A 58 5.30 -8.95 23.47
CA GLU A 58 4.83 -9.82 22.39
C GLU A 58 3.43 -10.40 22.71
N LEU A 59 3.20 -10.85 23.95
CA LEU A 59 1.90 -11.37 24.37
C LEU A 59 0.80 -10.30 24.35
N GLU A 60 1.13 -9.07 24.75
CA GLU A 60 0.20 -7.94 24.64
C GLU A 60 -0.14 -7.62 23.18
N PHE A 61 0.85 -7.63 22.29
CA PHE A 61 0.62 -7.46 20.84
C PHE A 61 -0.33 -8.54 20.30
N GLU A 62 -0.14 -9.80 20.68
CA GLU A 62 -1.05 -10.86 20.29
C GLU A 62 -2.48 -10.65 20.84
N CYS A 63 -2.63 -10.18 22.08
CA CYS A 63 -3.92 -9.85 22.67
C CYS A 63 -4.64 -8.76 21.86
N LEU A 64 -3.92 -7.71 21.48
CA LEU A 64 -4.43 -6.62 20.64
C LEU A 64 -4.82 -7.11 19.24
N ILE A 65 -4.00 -7.95 18.61
CA ILE A 65 -4.32 -8.55 17.31
C ILE A 65 -5.60 -9.38 17.39
N ARG A 66 -5.78 -10.20 18.44
CA ARG A 66 -7.03 -10.96 18.68
C ARG A 66 -8.26 -10.06 18.86
N LYS A 67 -8.07 -8.82 19.33
CA LYS A 67 -9.10 -7.78 19.43
C LYS A 67 -9.27 -6.96 18.14
N ASN A 68 -8.67 -7.39 17.03
CA ASN A 68 -8.68 -6.69 15.73
C ASN A 68 -8.04 -5.30 15.75
N VAL A 69 -7.11 -5.05 16.67
CA VAL A 69 -6.29 -3.83 16.65
C VAL A 69 -5.15 -4.04 15.66
N THR A 70 -5.11 -3.21 14.61
CA THR A 70 -4.14 -3.36 13.52
C THR A 70 -2.93 -2.46 13.67
N VAL A 71 -3.10 -1.28 14.26
CA VAL A 71 -2.05 -0.26 14.43
C VAL A 71 -2.22 0.40 15.80
N ILE A 72 -1.12 0.63 16.49
CA ILE A 72 -1.05 1.36 17.76
C ILE A 72 -0.07 2.53 17.66
N THR A 73 -0.09 3.43 18.63
CA THR A 73 0.89 4.51 18.73
C THR A 73 2.07 4.11 19.63
N ILE A 74 3.18 4.84 19.54
CA ILE A 74 4.28 4.74 20.51
C ILE A 74 3.81 5.01 21.94
N GLU A 75 2.85 5.90 22.10
CA GLU A 75 2.29 6.20 23.43
C GLU A 75 1.51 5.01 24.00
N ASP A 76 0.75 4.29 23.17
CA ASP A 76 0.11 3.03 23.59
C ASP A 76 1.15 1.98 24.00
N LEU A 77 2.24 1.87 23.24
CA LEU A 77 3.36 0.99 23.59
C LEU A 77 3.99 1.37 24.93
N ARG A 78 4.23 2.66 25.19
CA ARG A 78 4.78 3.15 26.46
C ARG A 78 3.86 2.84 27.63
N LYS A 79 2.55 2.98 27.46
CA LYS A 79 1.55 2.61 28.49
C LYS A 79 1.58 1.11 28.80
N MET A 80 1.64 0.26 27.78
CA MET A 80 1.77 -1.20 27.98
C MET A 80 3.09 -1.54 28.67
N ASN A 81 4.19 -0.91 28.25
CA ASN A 81 5.51 -1.11 28.83
C ASN A 81 5.61 -0.64 30.29
N ALA A 82 4.85 0.39 30.68
CA ALA A 82 4.77 0.82 32.08
C ALA A 82 4.14 -0.25 33.00
N GLN A 83 3.30 -1.12 32.45
CA GLN A 83 2.66 -2.24 33.16
C GLN A 83 3.46 -3.55 33.05
N HIS A 84 4.68 -3.49 32.53
CA HIS A 84 5.47 -4.68 32.25
C HIS A 84 5.78 -5.47 33.53
N PRO A 85 5.52 -6.79 33.58
CA PRO A 85 5.49 -7.57 34.82
C PRO A 85 6.86 -7.79 35.47
N ILE A 86 7.95 -7.66 34.71
CA ILE A 86 9.33 -7.79 35.21
C ILE A 86 9.92 -6.41 35.53
N ARG A 87 10.19 -5.63 34.48
CA ARG A 87 10.50 -4.21 34.54
C ARG A 87 10.10 -3.54 33.22
N PRO A 88 9.76 -2.25 33.23
CA PRO A 88 9.66 -1.49 32.00
C PRO A 88 10.99 -1.50 31.22
N LEU A 89 10.88 -1.59 29.90
CA LEU A 89 11.99 -1.35 28.98
C LEU A 89 12.27 0.15 28.89
N THR A 90 13.54 0.52 28.74
CA THR A 90 13.92 1.90 28.40
C THR A 90 13.49 2.25 26.97
N ASP A 91 13.42 3.52 26.61
CA ASP A 91 13.10 3.95 25.23
C ASP A 91 14.09 3.37 24.19
N ALA A 92 15.37 3.23 24.55
CA ALA A 92 16.36 2.58 23.69
C ALA A 92 16.07 1.09 23.49
N GLU A 93 15.70 0.38 24.56
CA GLU A 93 15.32 -1.04 24.49
C GLU A 93 14.01 -1.25 23.73
N LEU A 94 13.03 -0.34 23.86
CA LEU A 94 11.80 -0.36 23.07
C LEU A 94 12.10 -0.20 21.58
N LYS A 95 13.01 0.70 21.19
CA LYS A 95 13.44 0.83 19.79
C LYS A 95 14.11 -0.45 19.28
N VAL A 96 14.97 -1.08 20.09
CA VAL A 96 15.58 -2.37 19.72
C VAL A 96 14.53 -3.45 19.55
N PHE A 97 13.56 -3.54 20.47
CA PHE A 97 12.42 -4.45 20.37
C PHE A 97 11.65 -4.24 19.06
N LEU A 98 11.24 -3.00 18.75
CA LEU A 98 10.48 -2.69 17.54
C LEU A 98 11.25 -3.03 16.26
N LYS A 99 12.54 -2.66 16.18
CA LYS A 99 13.40 -2.99 15.04
C LYS A 99 13.55 -4.50 14.87
N PHE A 100 13.72 -5.24 15.96
CA PHE A 100 13.80 -6.69 15.92
C PHE A 100 12.50 -7.32 15.40
N GLN A 101 11.34 -6.92 15.95
CA GLN A 101 10.03 -7.43 15.53
C GLN A 101 9.70 -7.08 14.07
N HIS A 102 10.13 -5.89 13.62
CA HIS A 102 10.03 -5.47 12.23
C HIS A 102 10.89 -6.32 11.30
N ALA A 103 12.15 -6.57 11.66
CA ALA A 103 13.10 -7.34 10.85
C ALA A 103 12.63 -8.79 10.61
N ILE A 104 11.90 -9.38 11.56
CA ILE A 104 11.32 -10.73 11.41
C ILE A 104 9.92 -10.72 10.80
N GLY A 105 9.40 -9.56 10.39
CA GLY A 105 8.12 -9.40 9.71
C GLY A 105 6.89 -9.64 10.60
N LYS A 106 7.04 -9.66 11.92
CA LYS A 106 5.90 -9.77 12.84
C LYS A 106 5.09 -8.47 12.90
N ILE A 107 5.77 -7.32 12.82
CA ILE A 107 5.16 -5.99 12.80
C ILE A 107 5.75 -5.12 11.68
N LEU A 108 5.17 -3.96 11.44
CA LEU A 108 5.79 -2.89 10.64
C LEU A 108 6.06 -1.68 11.53
N TYR A 109 7.31 -1.25 11.58
CA TYR A 109 7.77 -0.05 12.31
C TYR A 109 8.89 0.61 11.51
N PHE A 110 8.82 1.93 11.42
CA PHE A 110 9.75 2.79 10.68
C PHE A 110 10.37 3.75 11.70
N ASP A 111 11.70 3.77 11.84
CA ASP A 111 12.42 4.69 12.74
C ASP A 111 12.74 5.99 11.99
N GLU A 112 11.75 6.49 11.26
CA GLU A 112 11.83 7.67 10.39
C GLU A 112 10.87 8.76 10.90
N PRO A 113 11.28 10.05 10.89
CA PRO A 113 10.41 11.13 11.31
C PRO A 113 9.09 11.14 10.53
N GLY A 114 7.96 11.16 11.26
CA GLY A 114 6.61 11.14 10.69
C GLY A 114 5.95 9.75 10.76
N LEU A 115 6.74 8.69 10.60
CA LEU A 115 6.27 7.30 10.68
C LEU A 115 6.57 6.64 12.03
N ASP A 116 7.57 7.13 12.76
CA ASP A 116 8.03 6.62 14.05
C ASP A 116 6.97 6.63 15.16
N GLN A 117 5.86 7.35 14.98
CA GLN A 117 4.76 7.41 15.94
C GLN A 117 3.80 6.21 15.88
N HIS A 118 3.87 5.40 14.82
CA HIS A 118 2.91 4.33 14.56
C HIS A 118 3.59 2.97 14.47
N ILE A 119 2.92 1.95 15.00
CA ILE A 119 3.36 0.56 14.96
C ILE A 119 2.23 -0.26 14.36
N THR A 120 2.47 -0.88 13.21
CA THR A 120 1.51 -1.81 12.61
C THR A 120 1.69 -3.20 13.19
N LEU A 121 0.76 -3.61 14.04
CA LEU A 121 0.77 -4.94 14.66
C LEU A 121 0.47 -6.06 13.66
N LEU A 122 -0.27 -5.75 12.59
CA LEU A 122 -0.65 -6.71 11.57
C LEU A 122 -0.22 -6.22 10.17
N PRO A 123 0.96 -6.62 9.67
CA PRO A 123 1.47 -6.18 8.37
C PRO A 123 0.50 -6.42 7.20
N THR A 124 -0.34 -7.46 7.27
CA THR A 124 -1.33 -7.76 6.21
C THR A 124 -2.36 -6.64 6.05
N TYR A 125 -2.68 -5.87 7.10
CA TYR A 125 -3.58 -4.71 6.99
C TYR A 125 -3.03 -3.64 6.04
N ILE A 126 -1.72 -3.37 6.13
CA ILE A 126 -1.02 -2.44 5.24
C ILE A 126 -0.99 -2.98 3.81
N ILE A 127 -0.70 -4.26 3.65
CA ILE A 127 -0.70 -4.91 2.33
C ILE A 127 -2.09 -4.87 1.69
N ASP A 128 -3.17 -5.03 2.45
CA ASP A 128 -4.53 -4.94 1.93
C ASP A 128 -4.89 -3.51 1.53
N ALA A 129 -4.41 -2.51 2.26
CA ALA A 129 -4.51 -1.10 1.84
C ALA A 129 -3.78 -0.88 0.51
N PHE A 130 -2.57 -1.42 0.34
CA PHE A 130 -1.81 -1.30 -0.90
C PHE A 130 -2.54 -1.97 -2.05
N LYS A 131 -3.00 -3.20 -1.87
CA LYS A 131 -3.77 -3.97 -2.87
C LYS A 131 -5.06 -3.28 -3.28
N SER A 132 -5.66 -2.48 -2.41
CA SER A 132 -6.87 -1.73 -2.76
C SER A 132 -6.59 -0.74 -3.89
N ILE A 133 -5.39 -0.14 -3.92
CA ILE A 133 -4.95 0.82 -4.93
C ILE A 133 -4.21 0.11 -6.06
N ILE A 134 -3.15 -0.62 -5.74
CA ILE A 134 -2.21 -1.19 -6.71
C ILE A 134 -2.37 -2.71 -6.70
N THR A 135 -2.94 -3.23 -7.78
CA THR A 135 -3.09 -4.66 -7.99
C THR A 135 -3.14 -4.97 -9.48
N ASP A 136 -3.14 -6.24 -9.84
CA ASP A 136 -3.42 -6.67 -11.21
C ASP A 136 -4.91 -6.51 -11.54
N LYS A 137 -5.23 -6.18 -12.80
CA LYS A 137 -6.62 -5.96 -13.27
C LYS A 137 -7.53 -7.14 -12.97
N SER A 138 -7.02 -8.37 -13.00
CA SER A 138 -7.81 -9.57 -12.71
C SER A 138 -8.42 -9.56 -11.30
N PHE A 139 -7.75 -8.93 -10.33
CA PHE A 139 -8.24 -8.79 -8.96
C PHE A 139 -9.21 -7.61 -8.77
N CYS A 140 -9.40 -6.77 -9.79
CA CYS A 140 -10.39 -5.70 -9.81
C CYS A 140 -11.75 -6.15 -10.38
N LYS A 141 -11.80 -7.33 -11.01
CA LYS A 141 -12.99 -7.82 -11.74
C LYS A 141 -14.24 -7.81 -10.86
N GLY A 142 -15.28 -7.14 -11.34
CA GLY A 142 -16.57 -7.00 -10.65
C GLY A 142 -16.68 -5.76 -9.75
N GLU A 143 -15.60 -4.96 -9.64
CA GLU A 143 -15.58 -3.72 -8.87
C GLU A 143 -15.39 -2.52 -9.81
N ARG A 144 -16.47 -2.10 -10.47
CA ARG A 144 -16.46 -1.09 -11.56
C ARG A 144 -15.61 0.17 -11.27
N GLN A 145 -15.64 0.69 -10.04
CA GLN A 145 -14.85 1.87 -9.69
C GLN A 145 -13.36 1.58 -9.59
N ARG A 146 -13.00 0.41 -9.04
CA ARG A 146 -11.60 -0.03 -8.93
C ARG A 146 -11.05 -0.42 -10.29
N GLU A 147 -11.86 -1.01 -11.16
CA GLU A 147 -11.54 -1.21 -12.58
C GLU A 147 -11.28 0.12 -13.29
N ALA A 148 -12.18 1.10 -13.14
CA ALA A 148 -12.00 2.42 -13.75
C ALA A 148 -10.75 3.15 -13.23
N LEU A 149 -10.48 3.03 -11.92
CA LEU A 149 -9.26 3.55 -11.31
C LEU A 149 -8.01 2.88 -11.89
N TRP A 150 -8.03 1.55 -12.01
CA TRP A 150 -6.96 0.77 -12.61
C TRP A 150 -6.72 1.16 -14.08
N ASP A 151 -7.78 1.32 -14.87
CA ASP A 151 -7.68 1.74 -16.27
C ASP A 151 -7.05 3.14 -16.40
N LEU A 152 -7.40 4.07 -15.50
CA LEU A 152 -6.78 5.40 -15.45
C LEU A 152 -5.29 5.32 -15.07
N MET A 153 -4.96 4.55 -14.03
CA MET A 153 -3.60 4.38 -13.54
C MET A 153 -2.71 3.66 -14.57
N SER A 154 -3.22 2.64 -15.26
CA SER A 154 -2.46 1.90 -16.27
C SER A 154 -2.14 2.74 -17.50
N GLN A 155 -2.99 3.70 -17.86
CA GLN A 155 -2.75 4.62 -18.97
C GLN A 155 -1.79 5.75 -18.61
N LYS A 156 -1.91 6.32 -17.40
CA LYS A 156 -1.21 7.57 -17.04
C LYS A 156 -0.11 7.41 -15.99
N GLY A 157 -0.07 6.28 -15.29
CA GLY A 157 0.84 6.05 -14.17
C GLY A 157 0.57 6.94 -12.95
N VAL A 158 -0.62 7.53 -12.82
CA VAL A 158 -0.96 8.46 -11.74
C VAL A 158 -2.29 8.15 -11.09
N ILE A 159 -2.40 8.49 -9.80
CA ILE A 159 -3.64 8.43 -9.03
C ILE A 159 -3.84 9.73 -8.25
N THR A 160 -5.04 10.31 -8.33
CA THR A 160 -5.38 11.52 -7.56
C THR A 160 -5.71 11.18 -6.10
N LYS A 161 -5.37 12.07 -5.17
CA LYS A 161 -5.75 11.94 -3.75
C LYS A 161 -7.26 11.79 -3.58
N LYS A 162 -8.04 12.53 -4.38
CA LYS A 162 -9.50 12.44 -4.43
C LYS A 162 -10.00 11.05 -4.84
N ALA A 163 -9.36 10.40 -5.81
CA ALA A 163 -9.76 9.05 -6.21
C ALA A 163 -9.49 8.01 -5.11
N ILE A 164 -8.42 8.18 -4.34
CA ILE A 164 -8.14 7.35 -3.15
C ILE A 164 -9.23 7.57 -2.09
N ASP A 165 -9.60 8.82 -1.83
CA ASP A 165 -10.69 9.16 -0.90
C ASP A 165 -12.03 8.52 -1.31
N GLU A 166 -12.40 8.65 -2.58
CA GLU A 166 -13.62 8.06 -3.11
C GLU A 166 -13.61 6.52 -2.97
N LEU A 167 -12.47 5.88 -3.22
CA LEU A 167 -12.29 4.44 -3.05
C LEU A 167 -12.40 4.02 -1.57
N TRP A 168 -11.68 4.69 -0.67
CA TRP A 168 -11.63 4.34 0.74
C TRP A 168 -12.90 4.72 1.52
N SER A 169 -13.72 5.64 1.01
CA SER A 169 -15.06 5.92 1.56
C SER A 169 -16.04 4.75 1.45
N LYS A 170 -15.76 3.77 0.57
CA LYS A 170 -16.64 2.62 0.33
C LYS A 170 -16.63 1.65 1.50
N LYS A 171 -17.78 1.04 1.78
CA LYS A 171 -17.95 0.08 2.89
C LYS A 171 -16.87 -1.00 2.96
N LYS A 172 -16.39 -1.49 1.81
CA LYS A 172 -15.34 -2.51 1.71
C LYS A 172 -13.97 -2.01 2.19
N TYR A 173 -13.65 -0.73 1.99
CA TYR A 173 -12.34 -0.13 2.24
C TYR A 173 -12.32 0.89 3.37
N ARG A 174 -13.49 1.14 3.98
CA ARG A 174 -13.69 2.11 5.07
C ARG A 174 -12.76 1.91 6.26
N THR A 175 -12.26 0.70 6.47
CA THR A 175 -11.28 0.40 7.53
C THR A 175 -9.95 1.19 7.37
N PHE A 176 -9.63 1.67 6.16
CA PHE A 176 -8.42 2.44 5.88
C PHE A 176 -8.57 3.94 6.12
N GLU A 177 -9.80 4.46 6.01
CA GLU A 177 -10.11 5.90 6.10
C GLU A 177 -9.57 6.57 7.38
N PRO A 178 -9.74 5.99 8.60
CA PRO A 178 -9.25 6.63 9.83
C PRO A 178 -7.73 6.79 9.93
N ARG A 179 -6.98 6.05 9.11
CA ARG A 179 -5.50 6.04 9.11
C ARG A 179 -4.93 6.40 7.75
N LYS A 180 -5.72 7.08 6.92
CA LYS A 180 -5.38 7.36 5.53
C LYS A 180 -4.00 7.98 5.38
N ASP A 181 -3.73 9.04 6.14
CA ASP A 181 -2.48 9.81 6.00
C ASP A 181 -1.26 8.95 6.32
N TYR A 182 -1.31 8.19 7.42
CA TYR A 182 -0.28 7.22 7.77
C TYR A 182 -0.09 6.16 6.68
N LEU A 183 -1.18 5.58 6.15
CA LEU A 183 -1.10 4.56 5.09
C LEU A 183 -0.44 5.11 3.82
N LEU A 184 -0.80 6.33 3.41
CA LEU A 184 -0.21 6.98 2.24
C LEU A 184 1.25 7.36 2.46
N GLU A 185 1.61 7.76 3.68
CA GLU A 185 3.00 8.04 4.05
C GLU A 185 3.84 6.76 4.02
N VAL A 186 3.34 5.64 4.52
CA VAL A 186 4.00 4.33 4.40
C VAL A 186 4.15 3.92 2.93
N MET A 187 3.11 4.08 2.10
CA MET A 187 3.20 3.79 0.66
C MET A 187 4.25 4.67 -0.03
N THR A 188 4.39 5.93 0.41
CA THR A 188 5.38 6.86 -0.14
C THR A 188 6.78 6.50 0.31
N HIS A 189 6.95 6.14 1.58
CA HIS A 189 8.23 5.71 2.14
C HIS A 189 8.75 4.42 1.50
N LEU A 190 7.86 3.52 1.09
CA LEU A 190 8.19 2.28 0.39
C LEU A 190 8.30 2.44 -1.14
N ASP A 191 8.29 3.67 -1.66
CA ASP A 191 8.33 4.01 -3.10
C ASP A 191 7.24 3.35 -3.95
N ILE A 192 6.14 2.92 -3.31
CA ILE A 192 4.96 2.38 -3.99
C ILE A 192 4.21 3.53 -4.68
N LEU A 193 4.08 4.64 -3.96
CA LEU A 193 3.57 5.92 -4.47
C LEU A 193 4.70 6.94 -4.44
N VAL A 194 4.74 7.83 -5.43
CA VAL A 194 5.73 8.91 -5.48
C VAL A 194 4.99 10.24 -5.52
N GLU A 195 5.16 11.04 -4.48
CA GLU A 195 4.60 12.40 -4.45
C GLU A 195 5.51 13.37 -5.23
N PRO A 196 5.00 14.08 -6.24
CA PRO A 196 5.79 15.10 -6.93
C PRO A 196 6.09 16.26 -5.99
N LYS A 197 7.38 16.60 -5.84
CA LYS A 197 7.81 17.79 -5.12
C LYS A 197 7.71 19.00 -6.03
N ARG A 198 6.87 19.96 -5.66
CA ARG A 198 6.64 21.22 -6.38
C ARG A 198 6.87 22.40 -5.45
N TYR A 199 7.43 23.47 -5.97
CA TYR A 199 7.75 24.68 -5.22
C TYR A 199 7.23 25.91 -5.96
N ASP A 200 6.73 26.89 -5.21
CA ASP A 200 6.40 28.20 -5.78
C ASP A 200 7.69 29.02 -6.05
N PRO A 201 7.63 30.17 -6.73
CA PRO A 201 8.80 31.02 -6.95
C PRO A 201 9.49 31.52 -5.66
N ARG A 202 8.81 31.43 -4.52
CA ARG A 202 9.32 31.77 -3.19
C ARG A 202 9.88 30.55 -2.44
N HIS A 203 10.04 29.41 -3.14
CA HIS A 203 10.53 28.13 -2.60
C HIS A 203 9.64 27.50 -1.53
N ASN A 204 8.36 27.88 -1.44
CA ASN A 204 7.40 27.18 -0.59
C ASN A 204 6.91 25.90 -1.26
N ARG A 205 6.81 24.80 -0.50
CA ARG A 205 6.27 23.53 -0.99
C ARG A 205 4.79 23.69 -1.36
N ILE A 206 4.47 23.35 -2.61
CA ILE A 206 3.09 23.26 -3.09
C ILE A 206 2.62 21.81 -2.87
N PRO A 207 1.55 21.57 -2.11
CA PRO A 207 1.01 20.23 -1.92
C PRO A 207 0.59 19.61 -3.25
N ALA A 208 0.98 18.36 -3.48
CA ALA A 208 0.50 17.60 -4.63
C ALA A 208 -0.94 17.14 -4.38
N ASP A 209 -1.76 17.09 -5.43
CA ASP A 209 -3.11 16.54 -5.45
C ASP A 209 -3.16 15.11 -6.01
N PHE A 210 -2.01 14.55 -6.39
CA PHE A 210 -1.86 13.20 -6.93
C PHE A 210 -0.53 12.56 -6.54
N TYR A 211 -0.42 11.26 -6.78
CA TYR A 211 0.80 10.46 -6.71
C TYR A 211 1.08 9.81 -8.07
N TYR A 212 2.36 9.65 -8.41
CA TYR A 212 2.75 8.66 -9.40
C TYR A 212 2.71 7.26 -8.78
N VAL A 213 2.35 6.26 -9.57
CA VAL A 213 2.31 4.86 -9.16
C VAL A 213 3.51 4.15 -9.77
N ALA A 214 4.55 3.88 -8.98
CA ALA A 214 5.87 3.49 -9.50
C ALA A 214 5.82 2.29 -10.47
N SER A 215 4.99 1.28 -10.16
CA SER A 215 4.83 0.08 -10.98
C SER A 215 3.98 0.26 -12.24
N MET A 216 3.30 1.40 -12.42
CA MET A 216 2.39 1.68 -13.52
C MET A 216 2.81 2.89 -14.37
N ILE A 217 3.96 3.50 -14.09
CA ILE A 217 4.49 4.59 -14.92
C ILE A 217 4.86 4.04 -16.30
N GLN A 218 4.09 4.46 -17.31
CA GLN A 218 4.40 4.20 -18.72
C GLN A 218 4.74 5.49 -19.49
N ALA A 219 4.30 6.65 -19.00
CA ALA A 219 4.47 7.94 -19.66
C ALA A 219 5.85 8.56 -19.38
N LYS A 220 6.79 8.31 -20.29
CA LYS A 220 8.01 9.12 -20.46
C LYS A 220 7.78 10.05 -21.63
N ASP A 221 8.17 11.32 -21.51
CA ASP A 221 8.33 12.14 -22.71
C ASP A 221 9.55 11.68 -23.52
N ASP A 222 9.76 12.27 -24.70
CA ASP A 222 10.87 11.92 -25.59
C ASP A 222 12.26 12.12 -24.94
N ASN A 223 12.32 12.88 -23.83
CA ASN A 223 13.53 13.14 -23.06
C ASN A 223 13.66 12.23 -21.82
N GLY A 224 12.71 11.33 -21.59
CA GLY A 224 12.71 10.42 -20.45
C GLY A 224 12.15 11.01 -19.14
N TYR A 225 11.62 12.24 -19.15
CA TYR A 225 10.99 12.84 -17.97
C TYR A 225 9.58 12.29 -17.76
N LEU A 226 9.17 12.20 -16.49
CA LEU A 226 7.81 11.87 -16.12
C LEU A 226 6.89 13.01 -16.54
N GLN A 227 5.95 12.71 -17.44
CA GLN A 227 4.96 13.70 -17.84
C GLN A 227 4.11 14.08 -16.63
N SER A 228 4.06 15.37 -16.29
CA SER A 228 3.03 15.85 -15.39
C SER A 228 1.70 15.53 -16.05
N PRO A 229 0.78 14.78 -15.40
CA PRO A 229 -0.55 14.60 -15.94
C PRO A 229 -1.15 15.99 -16.16
N SER A 230 -1.44 16.31 -17.42
CA SER A 230 -2.25 17.45 -17.81
C SER A 230 -3.67 17.20 -17.28
N PHE A 231 -3.89 17.41 -15.98
CA PHE A 231 -5.23 17.40 -15.39
C PHE A 231 -5.95 18.65 -15.90
N ARG A 232 -6.43 18.62 -17.16
CA ARG A 232 -7.47 19.56 -17.57
C ARG A 232 -8.64 19.34 -16.61
N LYS A 233 -9.08 20.39 -15.92
CA LYS A 233 -10.16 20.41 -14.90
C LYS A 233 -11.53 19.88 -15.37
N GLU A 234 -11.65 19.24 -16.53
CA GLU A 234 -12.94 19.01 -17.21
C GLU A 234 -13.46 17.57 -17.18
N THR A 235 -12.77 16.59 -16.61
CA THR A 235 -13.20 15.18 -16.77
C THR A 235 -13.37 14.42 -15.46
N LEU A 236 -14.23 14.93 -14.57
CA LEU A 236 -14.97 14.12 -13.60
C LEU A 236 -16.42 14.64 -13.53
N ARG A 237 -17.15 14.57 -14.65
CA ARG A 237 -18.62 14.65 -14.65
C ARG A 237 -19.18 13.23 -14.59
N PHE A 238 -19.38 12.74 -13.37
CA PHE A 238 -20.31 11.63 -13.15
C PHE A 238 -21.70 12.10 -13.60
N HIS A 239 -22.27 11.37 -14.55
CA HIS A 239 -23.58 11.66 -15.12
C HIS A 239 -24.67 11.39 -14.06
N SER A 240 -25.35 12.44 -13.61
CA SER A 240 -26.75 12.33 -13.22
C SER A 240 -27.61 12.72 -14.43
N ILE A 241 -28.33 11.73 -14.94
CA ILE A 241 -29.35 11.87 -15.97
C ILE A 241 -30.55 12.54 -15.30
N GLN A 242 -30.81 13.83 -15.59
CA GLN A 242 -32.16 14.45 -15.71
C GLN A 242 -32.18 16.00 -15.73
N THR A 243 -31.10 16.73 -15.43
CA THR A 243 -31.24 18.19 -15.17
C THR A 243 -30.87 19.14 -16.33
N LEU A 244 -30.56 18.65 -17.53
CA LEU A 244 -30.11 19.49 -18.66
C LEU A 244 -31.14 19.74 -19.78
N GLN A 245 -32.42 19.37 -19.58
CA GLN A 245 -33.50 19.80 -20.50
C GLN A 245 -34.28 21.03 -20.01
N SER A 246 -34.08 21.46 -18.75
CA SER A 246 -34.73 22.66 -18.19
C SER A 246 -33.93 23.95 -18.41
N TYR A 247 -32.62 23.87 -18.63
CA TYR A 247 -31.77 25.07 -18.80
C TYR A 247 -31.68 25.60 -20.25
N LEU A 248 -32.00 24.79 -21.26
CA LEU A 248 -31.95 25.21 -22.67
C LEU A 248 -33.28 25.79 -23.20
N ARG A 249 -34.34 25.85 -22.38
CA ARG A 249 -35.60 26.52 -22.72
C ARG A 249 -35.70 27.97 -22.28
N LEU A 250 -34.74 28.48 -21.50
CA LEU A 250 -34.78 29.85 -20.97
C LEU A 250 -33.87 30.85 -21.69
N TYR A 251 -33.15 30.44 -22.75
CA TYR A 251 -32.19 31.30 -23.46
C TYR A 251 -32.55 31.63 -24.93
N HIS A 252 -33.77 31.29 -25.38
CA HIS A 252 -34.24 31.62 -26.74
C HIS A 252 -35.48 32.54 -26.80
N SER A 253 -35.78 33.27 -25.73
CA SER A 253 -36.84 34.29 -25.74
C SER A 253 -36.38 35.59 -25.05
N GLY A 254 -36.07 36.63 -25.84
CA GLY A 254 -35.77 38.00 -25.37
C GLY A 254 -34.49 38.57 -26.01
N SER A 255 -34.53 39.08 -27.26
CA SER A 255 -34.79 40.51 -27.61
C SER A 255 -33.69 41.45 -27.07
N SER A 256 -32.71 41.86 -27.89
CA SER A 256 -32.67 43.06 -28.75
C SER A 256 -32.20 44.36 -28.08
N LEU A 257 -31.42 45.14 -28.84
CA LEU A 257 -31.09 46.60 -28.73
C LEU A 257 -29.71 46.94 -28.14
N THR A 258 -28.77 47.38 -29.01
CA THR A 258 -28.16 48.74 -29.13
C THR A 258 -27.09 49.05 -28.10
N ALA A 259 -26.02 49.83 -28.29
CA ALA A 259 -25.25 50.37 -29.40
C ALA A 259 -24.21 51.31 -28.72
N SER A 260 -22.94 51.26 -29.16
CA SER A 260 -21.99 52.39 -29.26
C SER A 260 -21.22 52.96 -28.03
N VAL A 261 -19.94 53.28 -28.35
CA VAL A 261 -18.93 54.22 -27.76
C VAL A 261 -18.31 53.87 -26.39
N PHE A 262 -17.00 53.99 -26.10
CA PHE A 262 -15.94 54.90 -26.56
C PHE A 262 -14.53 54.26 -26.39
N MET A 263 -13.59 54.61 -27.29
CA MET A 263 -12.14 54.45 -27.15
C MET A 263 -11.57 55.46 -26.13
N MET A 264 -10.76 55.01 -25.18
CA MET A 264 -9.44 55.56 -24.84
C MET A 264 -8.69 54.58 -23.95
#